data_AF-A0A497QG32-F1
#
_entry.id   AF-A0A497QG32-F1
#
_cell.length_a   1.000
_cell.length_b   1.000
_cell.length_c   1.000
_cell.angle_alpha   90.00
_cell.angle_beta   90.00
_cell.angle_gamma   90.00
#
_symmetry.space_group_name_H-M   'P 1'
#
loop_
_entity.id
_entity.type
_entity.pdbx_description
1 polymer ?
#
loop_
_entity_poly.entity_id
_entity_poly.type
_entity_poly.pdbx_seq_one_letter_code
_entity_poly.pdbx_strand_id
1 'polypeptide(L)'
;MVFLNTYMFTLSTRTSWQKQPTRVDLSDMKEILYPYPLIERKFFDDLMHLCRSQTHYYVEMGLISVLDGQHHQLNPDTWILIWALDFKDRLYQILLDRNPQHGGKGAIAAVGPKDLGEFFGRMKKNAILPLLTLINTPEKMKSVGVIVSRPKSYRNQQKEKQEFQAFARFQKWIAQLKATPNKEGQWFPSSAPKCPICGNPLVGILDSYRIGFGYMICPECGHSERRQIGKSNNNKPII
;
A
#
# COMPACT_ATOMS: atom_id res chain seq x y z
N MET A 1 31.54 25.00 28.58
CA MET A 1 30.41 24.49 27.77
C MET A 1 30.99 23.59 26.71
N VAL A 2 30.84 22.27 26.86
CA VAL A 2 31.23 21.33 25.81
C VAL A 2 30.04 21.21 24.87
N PHE A 3 30.19 21.70 23.63
CA PHE A 3 29.24 21.42 22.56
C PHE A 3 29.39 19.94 22.21
N LEU A 4 28.59 19.07 22.85
CA LEU A 4 28.43 17.71 22.37
C LEU A 4 27.79 17.80 20.99
N ASN A 5 28.50 17.33 19.96
CA ASN A 5 27.90 17.00 18.68
C ASN A 5 26.69 16.10 18.98
N THR A 6 25.49 16.66 18.89
CA THR A 6 24.29 15.96 19.34
C THR A 6 23.89 15.02 18.22
N TYR A 7 24.22 13.73 18.38
CA TYR A 7 23.70 12.69 17.51
C TYR A 7 22.18 12.65 17.66
N MET A 8 21.46 12.75 16.53
CA MET A 8 20.01 12.83 16.50
C MET A 8 19.44 11.80 15.54
N PHE A 9 18.41 11.08 15.99
CA PHE A 9 17.60 10.28 15.09
C PHE A 9 16.72 11.20 14.24
N THR A 10 16.65 10.92 12.95
CA THR A 10 15.75 11.63 12.03
C THR A 10 14.70 10.66 11.50
N LEU A 11 13.43 10.97 11.72
CA LEU A 11 12.29 10.19 11.26
C LEU A 11 11.54 10.94 10.17
N SER A 12 10.97 10.20 9.22
CA SER A 12 9.94 10.70 8.32
C SER A 12 8.61 10.01 8.64
N THR A 13 7.58 10.80 8.90
CA THR A 13 6.24 10.31 9.24
C THR A 13 5.19 10.88 8.30
N ARG A 14 4.14 10.09 8.00
CA ARG A 14 2.93 10.53 7.31
C ARG A 14 1.72 9.82 7.93
N THR A 15 1.15 10.45 8.95
CA THR A 15 -0.05 10.00 9.64
C THR A 15 -1.31 10.59 9.00
N SER A 16 -2.49 10.12 9.40
CA SER A 16 -3.78 10.56 8.86
C SER A 16 -4.07 12.06 9.12
N TRP A 17 -3.58 12.62 10.22
CA TRP A 17 -3.72 14.05 10.56
C TRP A 17 -2.64 14.96 9.97
N GLN A 18 -1.63 14.40 9.30
CA GLN A 18 -0.59 15.17 8.62
C GLN A 18 -0.96 15.40 7.16
N LYS A 19 -0.96 16.67 6.72
CA LYS A 19 -1.21 17.03 5.32
C LYS A 19 -0.09 16.52 4.38
N GLN A 20 1.14 16.49 4.88
CA GLN A 20 2.34 16.10 4.13
C GLN A 20 3.31 15.34 5.03
N PRO A 21 4.26 14.57 4.47
CA PRO A 21 5.30 13.94 5.25
C PRO A 21 6.02 14.95 6.15
N THR A 22 6.14 14.61 7.42
CA THR A 22 6.73 15.47 8.45
C THR A 22 8.01 14.83 8.97
N ARG A 23 9.08 15.62 9.00
CA ARG A 23 10.34 15.26 9.62
C ARG A 23 10.24 15.42 11.14
N VAL A 24 10.72 14.44 11.89
CA VAL A 24 10.80 14.48 13.35
C VAL A 24 12.24 14.18 13.75
N ASP A 25 12.88 15.11 14.43
CA ASP A 25 14.23 14.94 14.94
C ASP A 25 14.18 14.64 16.44
N LEU A 26 14.84 13.56 16.86
CA LEU A 26 14.82 13.05 18.23
C LEU A 26 16.24 12.96 18.78
N SER A 27 16.40 13.27 20.07
CA SER A 27 17.69 13.16 20.76
C SER A 27 18.03 11.69 20.98
N ASP A 28 19.24 11.29 20.58
CA ASP A 28 19.72 9.93 20.78
C ASP A 28 19.88 9.63 22.29
N MET A 29 19.21 8.58 22.76
CA MET A 29 19.27 8.17 24.15
C MET A 29 20.63 7.59 24.53
N LYS A 30 21.47 7.17 23.58
CA LYS A 30 22.81 6.62 23.82
C LYS A 30 23.72 7.67 24.44
N GLU A 31 23.57 8.92 24.02
CA GLU A 31 24.28 10.09 24.56
C GLU A 31 23.82 10.44 25.99
N ILE A 32 22.58 10.10 26.33
CA ILE A 32 21.98 10.43 27.62
C ILE A 32 22.16 9.28 28.63
N LEU A 33 21.97 8.05 28.17
CA LEU A 33 21.98 6.78 28.88
C LEU A 33 22.62 5.70 27.99
N TYR A 34 23.85 5.31 28.32
CA TYR A 34 24.49 4.14 27.71
C TYR A 34 24.46 2.95 28.69
N PRO A 35 24.03 1.75 28.26
CA PRO A 35 23.38 1.43 26.98
C PRO A 35 21.91 1.91 26.93
N TYR A 36 21.26 1.77 25.77
CA TYR A 36 19.83 2.05 25.64
C TYR A 36 19.01 1.33 26.71
N PRO A 37 18.10 2.04 27.41
CA PRO A 37 17.25 1.39 28.39
C PRO A 37 16.31 0.38 27.75
N LEU A 38 16.25 -0.83 28.31
CA LEU A 38 15.33 -1.86 27.86
C LEU A 38 13.96 -1.70 28.51
N ILE A 39 12.92 -1.99 27.74
CA ILE A 39 11.51 -2.00 28.14
C ILE A 39 10.96 -3.41 27.98
N GLU A 40 10.31 -3.89 29.03
CA GLU A 40 9.69 -5.21 29.04
C GLU A 40 8.52 -5.32 28.07
N ARG A 41 8.29 -6.54 27.56
CA ARG A 41 7.18 -6.86 26.66
C ARG A 41 5.82 -6.39 27.19
N LYS A 42 5.62 -6.50 28.51
CA LYS A 42 4.38 -6.11 29.20
C LYS A 42 3.94 -4.68 28.88
N PHE A 43 4.88 -3.73 28.77
CA PHE A 43 4.56 -2.35 28.42
C PHE A 43 3.86 -2.25 27.05
N PHE A 44 4.34 -3.01 26.07
CA PHE A 44 3.76 -3.03 24.72
C PHE A 44 2.39 -3.72 24.71
N ASP A 45 2.24 -4.80 25.48
CA ASP A 45 0.96 -5.50 25.61
C ASP A 45 -0.11 -4.58 26.24
N ASP A 46 0.25 -3.85 27.30
CA ASP A 46 -0.61 -2.86 27.96
C ASP A 46 -0.97 -1.72 26.98
N LEU A 47 0.00 -1.16 26.27
CA LEU A 47 -0.23 -0.09 25.29
C LEU A 47 -1.15 -0.54 24.14
N MET A 48 -0.98 -1.78 23.67
CA MET A 48 -1.85 -2.39 22.65
C MET A 48 -3.26 -2.63 23.17
N HIS A 49 -3.43 -3.00 24.44
CA HIS A 49 -4.74 -3.09 25.08
C HIS A 49 -5.41 -1.71 25.10
N LEU A 50 -4.69 -0.66 25.50
CA LEU A 50 -5.21 0.71 25.51
C LEU A 50 -5.64 1.17 24.10
N CYS A 51 -4.86 0.87 23.05
CA CYS A 51 -5.25 1.20 21.67
C CYS A 51 -6.52 0.50 21.20
N ARG A 52 -6.98 -0.56 21.88
CA ARG A 52 -8.23 -1.27 21.57
C ARG A 52 -9.40 -0.81 22.44
N SER A 53 -9.14 -0.33 23.65
CA SER A 53 -10.16 0.00 24.64
C SER A 53 -10.40 1.49 24.83
N GLN A 54 -9.44 2.35 24.46
CA GLN A 54 -9.50 3.80 24.65
C GLN A 54 -9.50 4.51 23.29
N THR A 55 -10.47 5.39 23.05
CA THR A 55 -10.64 6.06 21.75
C THR A 55 -9.54 7.06 21.43
N HIS A 56 -8.90 7.62 22.46
CA HIS A 56 -7.78 8.55 22.34
C HIS A 56 -6.41 7.85 22.24
N TYR A 57 -6.38 6.52 22.24
CA TYR A 57 -5.20 5.70 21.94
C TYR A 57 -5.41 5.01 20.60
N TYR A 58 -4.48 5.16 19.66
CA TYR A 58 -4.66 4.59 18.33
C TYR A 58 -3.34 4.18 17.70
N VAL A 59 -3.42 3.23 16.76
CA VAL A 59 -2.28 2.75 15.97
C VAL A 59 -2.36 3.34 14.57
N GLU A 60 -1.23 3.83 14.07
CA GLU A 60 -1.16 4.44 12.75
C GLU A 60 0.01 3.89 11.95
N MET A 61 -0.26 3.56 10.69
CA MET A 61 0.77 3.10 9.77
C MET A 61 1.33 4.30 9.00
N GLY A 62 2.22 5.03 9.68
CA GLY A 62 2.74 6.32 9.21
C GLY A 62 4.26 6.47 9.25
N LEU A 63 5.02 5.50 9.79
CA LEU A 63 6.49 5.60 9.82
C LEU A 63 7.07 5.24 8.44
N ILE A 64 7.72 6.20 7.79
CA ILE A 64 8.26 6.04 6.43
C ILE A 64 9.73 5.63 6.47
N SER A 65 10.54 6.34 7.26
CA SER A 65 11.98 6.10 7.35
C SER A 65 12.51 6.48 8.73
N VAL A 66 13.62 5.83 9.10
CA VAL A 66 14.38 6.07 10.32
C VAL A 66 15.85 6.20 9.92
N LEU A 67 16.48 7.30 10.31
CA LEU A 67 17.93 7.52 10.21
C LEU A 67 18.50 7.62 11.62
N ASP A 68 19.62 6.96 11.89
CA ASP A 68 20.35 7.12 13.15
C ASP A 68 21.12 8.46 13.20
N GLY A 69 21.80 8.72 14.33
CA GLY A 69 22.63 9.92 14.50
C GLY A 69 23.76 10.07 13.47
N GLN A 70 24.15 8.99 12.81
CA GLN A 70 25.18 8.95 11.77
C GLN A 70 24.59 8.99 10.36
N HIS A 71 23.27 9.22 10.24
CA HIS A 71 22.51 9.25 8.99
C HIS A 71 22.45 7.90 8.26
N HIS A 72 22.71 6.78 8.95
CA HIS A 72 22.48 5.46 8.38
C HIS A 72 21.00 5.15 8.36
N GLN A 73 20.53 4.65 7.22
CA GLN A 73 19.14 4.26 7.06
C GLN A 73 18.86 2.91 7.72
N LEU A 74 17.91 2.91 8.67
CA LEU A 74 17.49 1.74 9.39
C LEU A 74 16.20 1.16 8.77
N ASN A 75 15.95 -0.13 9.03
CA ASN A 75 14.71 -0.76 8.61
C ASN A 75 13.53 -0.28 9.49
N PRO A 76 12.57 0.52 8.99
CA PRO A 76 11.52 1.10 9.82
C PRO A 76 10.56 0.05 10.42
N ASP A 77 10.54 -1.19 9.91
CA ASP A 77 9.65 -2.26 10.40
C ASP A 77 10.01 -2.76 11.80
N THR A 78 11.22 -2.49 12.28
CA THR A 78 11.64 -2.84 13.65
C THR A 78 11.42 -1.71 14.65
N TRP A 79 10.80 -0.60 14.25
CA TRP A 79 10.68 0.61 15.07
C TRP A 79 9.23 0.98 15.37
N ILE A 80 9.03 1.57 16.54
CA ILE A 80 7.78 2.20 16.94
C ILE A 80 8.08 3.63 17.37
N LEU A 81 7.33 4.59 16.84
CA LEU A 81 7.27 5.93 17.39
C LEU A 81 6.00 6.07 18.22
N ILE A 82 6.14 6.31 19.51
CA ILE A 82 5.04 6.79 20.36
C ILE A 82 4.99 8.31 20.23
N TRP A 83 3.83 8.85 19.84
CA TRP A 83 3.55 10.28 19.77
C TRP A 83 2.37 10.58 20.69
N ALA A 84 2.68 11.14 21.85
CA ALA A 84 1.75 11.29 22.97
C ALA A 84 1.59 12.77 23.35
N LEU A 85 0.38 13.17 23.68
CA LEU A 85 0.05 14.50 24.19
C LEU A 85 -0.77 14.34 25.46
N ASP A 86 -0.39 15.02 26.54
CA ASP A 86 -1.15 15.01 27.78
C ASP A 86 -2.17 16.16 27.88
N PHE A 87 -2.97 16.19 28.94
CA PHE A 87 -3.94 17.28 29.18
C PHE A 87 -3.31 18.62 29.57
N LYS A 88 -1.98 18.67 29.75
CA LYS A 88 -1.21 19.91 29.94
C LYS A 88 -0.54 20.36 28.63
N ASP A 89 -0.95 19.78 27.51
CA ASP A 89 -0.39 20.00 26.17
C ASP A 89 1.12 19.75 26.08
N ARG A 90 1.66 18.88 26.92
CA ARG A 90 3.07 18.44 26.86
C ARG A 90 3.19 17.29 25.87
N LEU A 91 4.08 17.48 24.90
CA LEU A 91 4.36 16.50 23.86
C LEU A 91 5.43 15.51 24.31
N TYR A 92 5.19 14.23 24.03
CA TYR A 92 6.12 13.13 24.26
C TYR A 92 6.29 12.33 22.97
N GLN A 93 7.49 12.32 22.42
CA GLN A 93 7.88 11.51 21.28
C GLN A 93 8.93 10.51 21.75
N ILE A 94 8.67 9.22 21.60
CA ILE A 94 9.58 8.16 22.04
C ILE A 94 9.75 7.18 20.90
N LEU A 95 10.99 7.02 20.45
CA LEU A 95 11.36 6.04 19.44
C LEU A 95 11.89 4.78 20.13
N LEU A 96 11.24 3.66 19.83
CA LEU A 96 11.51 2.35 20.40
C LEU A 96 12.02 1.40 19.32
N ASP A 97 13.14 0.75 19.58
CA ASP A 97 13.63 -0.38 18.78
C ASP A 97 13.03 -1.69 19.33
N ARG A 98 12.45 -2.50 18.46
CA ARG A 98 11.90 -3.83 18.74
C ARG A 98 12.67 -4.95 18.04
N ASN A 99 13.98 -4.76 17.85
CA ASN A 99 14.82 -5.79 17.27
C ASN A 99 14.61 -7.16 17.98
N PRO A 100 14.37 -8.26 17.23
CA PRO A 100 14.21 -9.59 17.82
C PRO A 100 15.34 -10.02 18.76
N GLN A 101 16.54 -9.47 18.56
CA GLN A 101 17.71 -9.72 19.41
C GLN A 101 17.50 -9.29 20.88
N HIS A 102 16.53 -8.43 21.16
CA HIS A 102 16.17 -8.02 22.53
C HIS A 102 15.33 -9.07 23.28
N GLY A 103 15.10 -10.27 22.73
CA GLY A 103 14.40 -11.35 23.42
C GLY A 103 12.95 -11.00 23.75
N GLY A 104 12.29 -10.23 22.88
CA GLY A 104 10.92 -9.76 23.07
C GLY A 104 10.78 -8.46 23.88
N LYS A 105 11.90 -7.89 24.36
CA LYS A 105 11.95 -6.54 24.92
C LYS A 105 12.10 -5.49 23.82
N GLY A 106 11.87 -4.23 24.15
CA GLY A 106 12.22 -3.09 23.29
C GLY A 106 13.30 -2.24 23.93
N ALA A 107 13.92 -1.34 23.16
CA ALA A 107 14.91 -0.38 23.66
C ALA A 107 14.47 1.06 23.40
N ILE A 108 14.61 1.95 24.39
CA ILE A 108 14.40 3.39 24.19
C ILE A 108 15.62 3.95 23.48
N ALA A 109 15.49 4.19 22.18
CA ALA A 109 16.59 4.61 21.33
C ALA A 109 16.67 6.14 21.21
N ALA A 110 15.53 6.83 21.13
CA ALA A 110 15.52 8.28 21.03
C ALA A 110 14.27 8.91 21.65
N VAL A 111 14.38 10.17 22.06
CA VAL A 111 13.28 10.93 22.67
C VAL A 111 13.18 12.34 22.13
N GLY A 112 11.96 12.87 22.09
CA GLY A 112 11.63 14.22 21.65
C GLY A 112 10.39 14.74 22.37
N PRO A 113 10.13 16.06 22.35
CA PRO A 113 10.96 17.11 21.78
C PRO A 113 12.29 17.29 22.55
N LYS A 114 13.16 18.22 22.12
CA LYS A 114 14.48 18.45 22.71
C LYS A 114 14.44 18.58 24.24
N ASP A 115 13.44 19.29 24.78
CA ASP A 115 13.25 19.48 26.21
C ASP A 115 13.03 18.16 26.97
N LEU A 116 12.41 17.15 26.33
CA LEU A 116 12.29 15.81 26.90
C LEU A 116 13.67 15.12 26.96
N GLY A 117 14.49 15.28 25.92
CA GLY A 117 15.88 14.81 25.92
C GLY A 117 16.70 15.46 27.04
N GLU A 118 16.57 16.77 27.23
CA GLU A 118 17.22 17.49 28.34
C GLU A 118 16.70 17.05 29.72
N PHE A 119 15.41 16.75 29.84
CA PHE A 119 14.82 16.16 31.04
C PHE A 119 15.43 14.80 31.36
N PHE A 120 15.57 13.91 30.38
CA PHE A 120 16.31 12.65 30.55
C PHE A 120 17.79 12.89 30.83
N GLY A 121 18.39 13.94 30.29
CA GLY A 121 19.76 14.36 30.59
C GLY A 121 19.98 14.61 32.09
N ARG A 122 19.01 15.28 32.72
CA ARG A 122 19.03 15.60 34.16
C ARG A 122 18.60 14.44 35.05
N MET A 123 17.48 13.79 34.71
CA MET A 123 16.86 12.76 35.54
C MET A 123 17.41 11.35 35.30
N LYS A 124 18.07 11.13 34.17
CA LYS A 124 18.67 9.85 33.76
C LYS A 124 17.63 8.72 33.85
N LYS A 125 18.01 7.56 34.40
CA LYS A 125 17.16 6.37 34.49
C LYS A 125 15.90 6.59 35.33
N ASN A 126 15.91 7.54 36.26
CA ASN A 126 14.78 7.82 37.15
C ASN A 126 13.56 8.39 36.40
N ALA A 127 13.75 8.93 35.19
CA ALA A 127 12.66 9.42 34.35
C ALA A 127 11.93 8.32 33.57
N ILE A 128 12.54 7.14 33.39
CA ILE A 128 12.01 6.13 32.46
C ILE A 128 10.66 5.59 32.96
N LEU A 129 10.63 5.01 34.16
CA LEU A 129 9.41 4.39 34.69
C LEU A 129 8.28 5.42 34.83
N PRO A 130 8.48 6.62 35.40
CA PRO A 130 7.43 7.64 35.45
C PRO A 130 6.88 8.01 34.08
N LEU A 131 7.72 8.13 33.05
CA LEU A 131 7.26 8.45 31.69
C LEU A 131 6.43 7.32 31.09
N LEU A 132 6.89 6.07 31.20
CA LEU A 132 6.16 4.91 30.68
C LEU A 132 4.84 4.72 31.44
N THR A 133 4.84 4.92 32.76
CA THR A 133 3.61 4.90 33.57
C THR A 133 2.64 6.00 33.16
N LEU A 134 3.14 7.22 32.91
CA LEU A 134 2.31 8.33 32.43
C LEU A 134 1.62 7.97 31.11
N ILE A 135 2.38 7.43 30.14
CA ILE A 135 1.86 7.02 28.83
C ILE A 135 0.81 5.90 28.97
N ASN A 136 0.97 5.01 29.93
CA ASN A 136 0.02 3.93 30.21
C ASN A 136 -1.12 4.33 31.18
N THR A 137 -1.29 5.62 31.50
CA THR A 137 -2.41 6.11 32.33
C THR A 137 -3.40 6.90 31.48
N PRO A 138 -4.51 6.29 31.00
CA PRO A 138 -5.41 6.91 30.03
C PRO A 138 -6.02 8.24 30.49
N GLU A 139 -6.27 8.40 31.79
CA GLU A 139 -6.88 9.60 32.38
C GLU A 139 -5.94 10.81 32.35
N LYS A 140 -4.65 10.59 32.10
CA LYS A 140 -3.64 11.66 32.02
C LYS A 140 -3.30 12.06 30.60
N MET A 141 -3.73 11.28 29.61
CA MET A 141 -3.36 11.47 28.21
C MET A 141 -4.54 12.04 27.42
N LYS A 142 -4.25 13.08 26.64
CA LYS A 142 -5.20 13.66 25.67
C LYS A 142 -5.23 12.85 24.39
N SER A 143 -4.07 12.37 23.94
CA SER A 143 -3.95 11.43 22.84
C SER A 143 -2.64 10.65 22.87
N VAL A 144 -2.66 9.41 22.39
CA VAL A 144 -1.47 8.59 22.19
C VAL A 144 -1.54 7.88 20.85
N GLY A 145 -0.68 8.29 19.93
CA GLY A 145 -0.48 7.65 18.63
C GLY A 145 0.69 6.68 18.66
N VAL A 146 0.43 5.41 18.37
CA VAL A 146 1.46 4.38 18.16
C VAL A 146 1.72 4.28 16.66
N ILE A 147 2.79 4.92 16.20
CA ILE A 147 3.12 5.06 14.80
C ILE A 147 4.12 3.97 14.41
N VAL A 148 3.71 3.13 13.47
CA VAL A 148 4.49 2.01 12.94
C VAL A 148 4.66 2.14 11.43
N SER A 149 5.56 1.35 10.86
CA SER A 149 5.72 1.32 9.41
C SER A 149 4.53 0.62 8.74
N ARG A 150 4.32 0.92 7.45
CA ARG A 150 3.47 0.09 6.60
C ARG A 150 4.29 -1.12 6.13
N PRO A 151 3.91 -2.36 6.48
CA PRO A 151 4.60 -3.54 6.00
C PRO A 151 4.64 -3.53 4.47
N LYS A 152 5.75 -4.00 3.88
CA LYS A 152 5.88 -4.11 2.42
C LYS A 152 4.75 -4.94 1.79
N SER A 153 4.23 -5.95 2.50
CA SER A 153 3.09 -6.78 2.07
C SER A 153 1.80 -5.98 1.88
N TYR A 154 1.55 -4.95 2.69
CA TYR A 154 0.37 -4.11 2.60
C TYR A 154 0.41 -3.19 1.37
N ARG A 155 1.62 -2.75 0.96
CA ARG A 155 1.83 -1.99 -0.29
C ARG A 155 1.52 -2.86 -1.52
N ASN A 156 1.86 -4.14 -1.48
CA ASN A 156 1.55 -5.08 -2.56
C ASN A 156 0.06 -5.39 -2.65
N GLN A 157 -0.62 -5.61 -1.50
CA GLN A 157 -2.08 -5.83 -1.48
C GLN A 157 -2.89 -4.62 -1.96
N GLN A 158 -2.42 -3.39 -1.75
CA GLN A 158 -3.08 -2.20 -2.31
C GLN A 158 -2.91 -2.10 -3.83
N LYS A 159 -1.73 -2.45 -4.37
CA LYS A 159 -1.54 -2.55 -5.82
C LYS A 159 -2.43 -3.63 -6.43
N GLU A 160 -2.48 -4.81 -5.84
CA GLU A 160 -3.36 -5.90 -6.28
C GLU A 160 -4.84 -5.51 -6.24
N LYS A 161 -5.30 -4.81 -5.18
CA LYS A 161 -6.68 -4.29 -5.14
C LYS A 161 -6.96 -3.26 -6.23
N GLN A 162 -6.02 -2.37 -6.53
CA GLN A 162 -6.18 -1.38 -7.60
C GLN A 162 -6.17 -2.03 -8.98
N GLU A 163 -5.30 -3.00 -9.22
CA GLU A 163 -5.25 -3.80 -10.47
C GLU A 163 -6.53 -4.62 -10.65
N PHE A 164 -7.02 -5.27 -9.58
CA PHE A 164 -8.28 -6.00 -9.62
C PHE A 164 -9.48 -5.09 -9.90
N GLN A 165 -9.53 -3.89 -9.31
CA GLN A 165 -10.57 -2.91 -9.61
C GLN A 165 -10.47 -2.36 -11.05
N ALA A 166 -9.26 -2.12 -11.57
CA ALA A 166 -9.04 -1.72 -12.95
C ALA A 166 -9.47 -2.83 -13.93
N PHE A 167 -9.13 -4.08 -13.62
CA PHE A 167 -9.54 -5.25 -14.39
C PHE A 167 -11.06 -5.45 -14.38
N ALA A 168 -11.71 -5.32 -13.21
CA ALA A 168 -13.17 -5.42 -13.08
C ALA A 168 -13.89 -4.31 -13.87
N ARG A 169 -13.36 -3.08 -13.87
CA ARG A 169 -13.87 -1.97 -14.70
C ARG A 169 -13.70 -2.26 -16.19
N PHE A 170 -12.55 -2.79 -16.59
CA PHE A 170 -12.28 -3.19 -17.98
C PHE A 170 -13.24 -4.29 -18.44
N GLN A 171 -13.46 -5.34 -17.64
CA GLN A 171 -14.41 -6.40 -17.98
C GLN A 171 -15.85 -5.89 -18.10
N LYS A 172 -16.26 -4.99 -17.20
CA LYS A 172 -17.59 -4.35 -17.27
C LYS A 172 -17.74 -3.51 -18.53
N TRP A 173 -16.70 -2.78 -18.94
CA TRP A 173 -16.68 -2.02 -20.18
C TRP A 173 -16.77 -2.94 -21.42
N ILE A 174 -16.02 -4.03 -21.47
CA ILE A 174 -16.12 -5.03 -22.55
C ILE A 174 -17.52 -5.65 -22.63
N ALA A 175 -18.12 -5.98 -21.48
CA ALA A 175 -19.48 -6.51 -21.44
C ALA A 175 -20.51 -5.50 -21.94
N GLN A 176 -20.35 -4.21 -21.60
CA GLN A 176 -21.19 -3.13 -22.11
C GLN A 176 -21.03 -2.93 -23.61
N LEU A 177 -19.80 -2.99 -24.14
CA LEU A 177 -19.55 -2.91 -25.57
C LEU A 177 -20.19 -4.08 -26.34
N LYS A 178 -20.11 -5.30 -25.80
CA LYS A 178 -20.79 -6.46 -26.37
C LYS A 178 -22.31 -6.33 -26.34
N ALA A 179 -22.86 -5.68 -25.31
CA ALA A 179 -24.31 -5.51 -25.16
C ALA A 179 -24.88 -4.34 -25.99
N THR A 180 -24.02 -3.44 -26.50
CA THR A 180 -24.45 -2.23 -27.20
C THR A 180 -24.34 -2.45 -28.72
N PRO A 181 -25.45 -2.41 -29.48
CA PRO A 181 -25.37 -2.49 -30.93
C PRO A 181 -24.65 -1.26 -31.51
N ASN A 182 -23.99 -1.41 -32.66
CA ASN A 182 -23.42 -0.28 -33.38
C ASN A 182 -24.54 0.66 -33.88
N LYS A 183 -24.19 1.81 -34.47
CA LYS A 183 -25.16 2.81 -34.97
C LYS A 183 -26.17 2.26 -36.00
N GLU A 184 -25.93 1.06 -36.53
CA GLU A 184 -26.77 0.37 -37.51
C GLU A 184 -27.56 -0.81 -36.90
N GLY A 185 -27.54 -0.98 -35.58
CA GLY A 185 -28.30 -2.04 -34.89
C GLY A 185 -27.64 -3.42 -34.93
N GLN A 186 -26.41 -3.55 -35.44
CA GLN A 186 -25.75 -4.85 -35.66
C GLN A 186 -24.76 -5.19 -34.53
N TRP A 187 -24.84 -6.42 -34.02
CA TRP A 187 -23.82 -7.01 -33.16
C TRP A 187 -22.73 -7.63 -34.05
N PHE A 188 -21.60 -6.91 -34.17
CA PHE A 188 -20.41 -7.27 -34.96
C PHE A 188 -20.65 -7.27 -36.49
N PRO A 189 -19.75 -6.67 -37.30
CA PRO A 189 -19.91 -6.64 -38.75
C PRO A 189 -19.88 -8.07 -39.29
N SER A 190 -20.96 -8.51 -39.94
CA SER A 190 -20.97 -9.79 -40.64
C SER A 190 -20.00 -9.70 -41.81
N SER A 191 -18.78 -10.20 -41.63
CA SER A 191 -17.81 -10.40 -42.71
C SER A 191 -18.24 -11.58 -43.60
N ALA A 192 -19.52 -11.65 -43.96
CA ALA A 192 -20.04 -12.60 -44.91
C ALA A 192 -19.59 -12.16 -46.31
N PRO A 193 -18.89 -13.03 -47.07
CA PRO A 193 -18.46 -12.70 -48.42
C PRO A 193 -19.67 -12.40 -49.31
N LYS A 194 -19.56 -11.34 -50.13
CA LYS A 194 -20.61 -10.91 -51.06
C LYS A 194 -20.49 -11.64 -52.39
N CYS A 195 -21.63 -11.92 -53.02
CA CYS A 195 -21.70 -12.50 -54.34
C CYS A 195 -21.07 -11.52 -55.37
N PRO A 196 -20.11 -11.95 -56.18
CA PRO A 196 -19.48 -11.07 -57.17
C PRO A 196 -20.42 -10.68 -58.32
N ILE A 197 -21.55 -11.39 -58.50
CA ILE A 197 -22.51 -11.12 -59.57
C ILE A 197 -23.53 -10.06 -59.17
N CYS A 198 -24.14 -10.20 -57.99
CA CYS A 198 -25.26 -9.33 -57.57
C CYS A 198 -25.00 -8.55 -56.27
N GLY A 199 -23.83 -8.72 -55.64
CA GLY A 199 -23.45 -7.99 -54.42
C GLY A 199 -24.13 -8.46 -53.13
N ASN A 200 -25.13 -9.35 -53.22
CA ASN A 200 -25.81 -9.90 -52.05
C ASN A 200 -24.94 -10.89 -51.27
N PRO A 201 -25.09 -10.98 -49.93
CA PRO A 201 -24.30 -11.89 -49.11
C PRO A 201 -24.49 -13.35 -49.55
N LEU A 202 -23.37 -14.06 -49.71
CA LEU A 202 -23.41 -15.50 -49.96
C LEU A 202 -23.81 -16.23 -48.68
N VAL A 203 -24.72 -17.20 -48.79
CA VAL A 203 -25.12 -18.07 -47.67
C VAL A 203 -24.63 -19.49 -47.93
N GLY A 204 -24.12 -20.16 -46.90
CA GLY A 204 -23.68 -21.54 -47.02
C GLY A 204 -24.85 -22.49 -46.87
N ILE A 205 -25.00 -23.46 -47.78
CA ILE A 205 -25.84 -24.63 -47.52
C ILE A 205 -24.97 -25.64 -46.76
N LEU A 206 -25.28 -25.84 -45.49
CA LEU A 206 -24.88 -27.01 -44.73
C LEU A 206 -25.68 -28.18 -45.30
N ASP A 207 -25.08 -29.01 -46.15
CA ASP A 207 -25.38 -30.45 -46.22
C ASP A 207 -24.40 -31.18 -47.14
N SER A 208 -23.28 -31.59 -46.56
CA SER A 208 -22.96 -33.02 -46.46
C SER A 208 -21.62 -33.16 -45.74
N TYR A 209 -21.64 -34.11 -44.82
CA TYR A 209 -20.61 -34.46 -43.85
C TYR A 209 -19.29 -34.89 -44.53
N ARG A 210 -18.52 -33.95 -45.09
CA ARG A 210 -17.12 -34.16 -45.52
C ARG A 210 -16.28 -32.93 -45.19
N ILE A 211 -15.48 -33.07 -44.14
CA ILE A 211 -14.53 -32.09 -43.64
C ILE A 211 -13.64 -31.60 -44.80
N GLY A 212 -13.70 -30.29 -45.11
CA GLY A 212 -12.68 -29.61 -45.93
C GLY A 212 -13.17 -28.79 -47.14
N PHE A 213 -14.40 -28.94 -47.62
CA PHE A 213 -14.89 -28.17 -48.79
C PHE A 213 -16.39 -27.85 -48.67
N GLY A 214 -16.74 -26.57 -48.59
CA GLY A 214 -18.13 -26.08 -48.61
C GLY A 214 -18.42 -25.23 -49.85
N TYR A 215 -19.66 -25.26 -50.33
CA TYR A 215 -20.14 -24.36 -51.37
C TYR A 215 -20.96 -23.26 -50.71
N MET A 216 -20.60 -22.00 -50.99
CA MET A 216 -21.47 -20.87 -50.65
C MET A 216 -22.28 -20.53 -51.89
N ILE A 217 -23.60 -20.39 -51.73
CA ILE A 217 -24.52 -20.12 -52.84
C ILE A 217 -25.20 -18.78 -52.59
N CYS A 218 -25.27 -17.95 -53.63
CA CYS A 218 -26.08 -16.75 -53.60
C CYS A 218 -27.56 -17.14 -53.74
N PRO A 219 -28.42 -16.77 -52.79
CA PRO A 219 -29.84 -17.16 -52.86
C PRO A 219 -30.58 -16.41 -53.98
N GLU A 220 -30.08 -15.25 -54.39
CA GLU A 220 -30.73 -14.37 -55.36
C GLU A 220 -30.41 -14.72 -56.81
N CYS A 221 -29.16 -15.09 -57.11
CA CYS A 221 -28.74 -15.37 -58.49
C CYS A 221 -28.22 -16.80 -58.71
N GLY A 222 -28.23 -17.65 -57.67
CA GLY A 222 -27.76 -19.03 -57.75
C GLY A 222 -26.25 -19.21 -57.93
N HIS A 223 -25.46 -18.13 -57.91
CA HIS A 223 -24.01 -18.21 -58.06
C HIS A 223 -23.39 -19.02 -56.91
N SER A 224 -22.54 -20.01 -57.24
CA SER A 224 -21.87 -20.83 -56.24
C SER A 224 -20.36 -20.67 -56.30
N GLU A 225 -19.73 -20.46 -55.14
CA GLU A 225 -18.29 -20.37 -54.99
C GLU A 225 -17.80 -21.44 -54.02
N ARG A 226 -16.77 -22.19 -54.42
CA ARG A 226 -16.18 -23.24 -53.58
C ARG A 226 -15.07 -22.65 -52.73
N ARG A 227 -15.24 -22.65 -51.40
CA ARG A 227 -14.16 -22.25 -50.48
C ARG A 227 -13.68 -23.41 -49.64
N GLN A 228 -12.36 -23.55 -49.54
CA GLN A 228 -11.73 -24.33 -48.47
C GLN A 228 -11.94 -23.57 -47.16
N ILE A 229 -12.71 -24.16 -46.25
CA ILE A 229 -12.91 -23.61 -44.91
C ILE A 229 -11.66 -23.99 -44.10
N GLY A 230 -10.85 -23.00 -43.70
CA GLY A 230 -9.73 -23.21 -42.75
C GLY A 230 -8.31 -22.81 -43.21
N LYS A 231 -8.11 -22.15 -44.36
CA LYS A 231 -6.82 -21.50 -44.68
C LYS A 231 -6.97 -19.98 -44.78
N SER A 232 -6.25 -19.29 -43.90
CA SER A 232 -6.03 -17.84 -43.95
C SER A 232 -5.28 -17.48 -45.24
N ASN A 233 -5.90 -16.69 -46.11
CA ASN A 233 -5.23 -16.09 -47.27
C ASN A 233 -4.29 -14.97 -46.80
N ASN A 234 -3.10 -15.32 -46.31
CA ASN A 234 -1.95 -14.42 -46.39
C ASN A 234 -1.44 -14.47 -47.83
N ASN A 235 -1.94 -13.58 -48.67
CA ASN A 235 -1.21 -13.01 -49.80
C ASN A 235 -2.06 -11.93 -50.48
N LYS A 236 -1.75 -10.67 -50.20
CA LYS A 236 -1.75 -9.64 -51.24
C LYS A 236 -0.46 -8.82 -51.13
N PRO A 237 0.14 -8.44 -52.28
CA PRO A 237 1.44 -7.82 -52.33
C PRO A 237 1.37 -6.37 -51.89
N ILE A 238 2.43 -5.92 -51.22
CA ILE A 238 2.75 -4.52 -51.01
C ILE A 238 3.10 -3.96 -52.40
N ILE A 239 2.37 -2.93 -52.84
CA ILE A 239 2.86 -2.00 -53.87
C ILE A 239 3.68 -0.95 -53.13
#